data_AF-A0AAV7Y7C7-F1
#
_entry.id   AF-A0AAV7Y7C7-F1
#
_cell.length_a   1.000
_cell.length_b   1.000
_cell.length_c   1.000
_cell.angle_alpha   90.00
_cell.angle_beta   90.00
_cell.angle_gamma   90.00
#
_symmetry.space_group_name_H-M   'P 1'
#
loop_
_entity.id
_entity.type
_entity.pdbx_description
1 polymer ?
#
loop_
_entity_poly.entity_id
_entity_poly.type
_entity_poly.pdbx_seq_one_letter_code
_entity_poly.pdbx_strand_id
1 'polypeptide(L)'
;MNTLLAKQIQINSALYTFTIQQTNTETCYSLNNLNDGTFYMGTVYNQPLTVEYANKLAKDLEKNQSFFELFKERIVISYGFMTINLQKQQKQLVTKQNTNQTQIDSKLLKRLESLEQRVNNIEELELKVQQLNTRVNDLEGEIQTNSETFFQNMYSSEKSENVKVFYGSTSKDNTNWTVYSQNSHLKIAIDLSSCNFVTKPTILTSLGGINYHCSTMGSSSVYYATKDGFYVLVTRSNISPTKVKEWKWHLNWVAIGEVKQN
;
A
#
# COMPACT_ATOMS: atom_id res chain seq x y z
N MET A 1 -66.83 15.16 -68.54
CA MET A 1 -65.52 14.63 -68.94
C MET A 1 -65.77 13.31 -69.63
N ASN A 2 -65.39 13.17 -70.90
CA ASN A 2 -65.51 11.89 -71.59
C ASN A 2 -64.17 11.16 -71.43
N THR A 3 -64.20 9.96 -70.84
CA THR A 3 -63.03 9.08 -70.78
C THR A 3 -62.75 8.60 -72.21
N LEU A 4 -61.62 8.99 -72.78
CA LEU A 4 -61.30 8.65 -74.17
C LEU A 4 -60.64 7.27 -74.29
N LEU A 5 -59.84 6.89 -73.29
CA LEU A 5 -59.11 5.62 -73.31
C LEU A 5 -58.73 5.20 -71.89
N ALA A 6 -58.96 3.93 -71.56
CA ALA A 6 -58.37 3.27 -70.39
C ALA A 6 -57.66 2.00 -70.88
N LYS A 7 -56.36 1.88 -70.57
CA LYS A 7 -55.56 0.71 -70.94
C LYS A 7 -54.78 0.23 -69.73
N GLN A 8 -54.86 -1.08 -69.47
CA GLN A 8 -53.98 -1.71 -68.51
C GLN A 8 -52.63 -1.98 -69.15
N ILE A 9 -51.57 -1.62 -68.43
CA ILE A 9 -50.19 -1.88 -68.83
C ILE A 9 -49.46 -2.54 -67.66
N GLN A 10 -48.70 -3.59 -67.94
CA GLN A 10 -47.89 -4.27 -66.93
C GLN A 10 -46.46 -3.75 -67.04
N ILE A 11 -45.96 -3.18 -65.95
CA ILE A 11 -44.58 -2.68 -65.86
C ILE A 11 -43.95 -3.38 -64.66
N ASN A 12 -42.91 -4.19 -64.91
CA ASN A 12 -42.10 -4.83 -63.87
C ASN A 12 -42.94 -5.59 -62.83
N SER A 13 -43.80 -6.47 -63.31
CA SER A 13 -44.68 -7.33 -62.49
C SER A 13 -45.83 -6.59 -61.80
N ALA A 14 -45.87 -5.27 -61.82
CA ALA A 14 -46.99 -4.48 -61.31
C ALA A 14 -47.98 -4.12 -62.42
N LEU A 15 -49.26 -4.25 -62.12
CA LEU A 15 -50.34 -3.92 -63.06
C LEU A 15 -50.73 -2.46 -62.86
N TYR A 16 -50.67 -1.67 -63.91
CA TYR A 16 -51.07 -0.27 -63.88
C TYR A 16 -52.29 -0.05 -64.75
N THR A 17 -53.18 0.85 -64.32
CA THR A 17 -54.23 1.38 -65.19
C THR A 17 -53.84 2.78 -65.62
N PHE A 18 -53.65 2.96 -66.93
CA PHE A 18 -53.45 4.27 -67.53
C PHE A 18 -54.79 4.76 -68.06
N THR A 19 -55.21 5.94 -67.63
CA THR A 19 -56.49 6.55 -68.03
C THR A 19 -56.24 7.92 -68.63
N ILE A 20 -56.83 8.18 -69.79
CA ILE A 20 -56.83 9.49 -70.43
C ILE A 20 -58.25 10.04 -70.41
N GLN A 21 -58.41 11.22 -69.84
CA GLN A 21 -59.66 11.96 -69.83
C GLN A 21 -59.45 13.26 -70.60
N GLN A 22 -60.35 13.57 -71.52
CA GLN A 22 -60.29 14.80 -72.29
C GLN A 22 -61.49 15.69 -71.98
N THR A 23 -61.19 16.97 -71.80
CA THR A 23 -62.15 18.08 -71.83
C THR A 23 -61.93 18.88 -73.11
N ASN A 24 -62.80 19.85 -73.38
CA ASN A 24 -62.69 20.67 -74.58
C ASN A 24 -61.38 21.50 -74.64
N THR A 25 -60.69 21.65 -73.52
CA THR A 25 -59.49 22.50 -73.39
C THR A 25 -58.27 21.76 -72.85
N GLU A 26 -58.43 20.54 -72.33
CA GLU A 26 -57.38 19.85 -71.59
C GLU A 26 -57.44 18.34 -71.79
N THR A 27 -56.28 17.70 -71.90
CA THR A 27 -56.16 16.25 -71.81
C THR A 27 -55.40 15.90 -70.52
N CYS A 28 -56.09 15.23 -69.61
CA CYS A 28 -55.54 14.74 -68.36
C CYS A 28 -55.18 13.26 -68.52
N TYR A 29 -54.05 12.84 -67.97
CA TYR A 29 -53.73 11.43 -67.84
C TYR A 29 -53.39 11.07 -66.40
N SER A 30 -53.79 9.87 -66.01
CA SER A 30 -53.46 9.27 -64.71
C SER A 30 -52.89 7.88 -64.90
N LEU A 31 -51.87 7.55 -64.11
CA LEU A 31 -51.30 6.21 -64.01
C LEU A 31 -51.45 5.72 -62.58
N ASN A 32 -52.21 4.63 -62.42
CA ASN A 32 -52.55 4.08 -61.10
C ASN A 32 -51.89 2.72 -60.94
N ASN A 33 -51.02 2.57 -59.94
CA ASN A 33 -50.47 1.27 -59.58
C ASN A 33 -51.52 0.47 -58.82
N LEU A 34 -51.95 -0.67 -59.37
CA LEU A 34 -53.00 -1.49 -58.76
C LEU A 34 -52.48 -2.33 -57.59
N ASN A 35 -51.15 -2.48 -57.44
CA ASN A 35 -50.57 -3.33 -56.41
C ASN A 35 -50.39 -2.61 -55.06
N ASP A 36 -50.02 -1.33 -55.07
CA ASP A 36 -49.74 -0.54 -53.86
C ASP A 36 -50.61 0.72 -53.73
N GLY A 37 -51.47 0.99 -54.71
CA GLY A 37 -52.40 2.12 -54.70
C GLY A 37 -51.76 3.48 -55.04
N THR A 38 -50.49 3.52 -55.42
CA THR A 38 -49.81 4.79 -55.72
C THR A 38 -50.37 5.43 -57.00
N PHE A 39 -50.68 6.72 -56.91
CA PHE A 39 -51.40 7.49 -57.94
C PHE A 39 -50.53 8.62 -58.50
N TYR A 40 -50.35 8.65 -59.83
CA TYR A 40 -49.62 9.71 -60.52
C TYR A 40 -50.53 10.40 -61.53
N MET A 41 -50.67 11.73 -61.47
CA MET A 41 -51.48 12.53 -62.40
C MET A 41 -50.63 13.59 -63.09
N GLY A 42 -50.88 13.80 -64.37
CA GLY A 42 -50.34 14.92 -65.15
C GLY A 42 -51.40 15.53 -66.06
N THR A 43 -51.25 16.82 -66.33
CA THR A 43 -52.07 17.54 -67.32
C THR A 43 -51.17 18.06 -68.42
N VAL A 44 -51.60 17.91 -69.67
CA VAL A 44 -50.92 18.51 -70.83
C VAL A 44 -51.90 19.40 -71.55
N TYR A 45 -51.54 20.68 -71.67
CA TYR A 45 -52.33 21.69 -72.35
C TYR A 45 -51.91 21.80 -73.82
N ASN A 46 -52.90 21.81 -74.72
CA ASN A 46 -52.86 22.41 -76.06
C ASN A 46 -52.10 21.73 -77.23
N GLN A 47 -52.16 20.39 -77.38
CA GLN A 47 -51.99 19.75 -78.70
C GLN A 47 -52.87 18.49 -78.82
N PRO A 48 -53.62 18.27 -79.91
CA PRO A 48 -54.27 17.00 -80.18
C PRO A 48 -53.19 15.93 -80.44
N LEU A 49 -53.17 14.88 -79.62
CA LEU A 49 -52.28 13.74 -79.78
C LEU A 49 -52.61 13.02 -81.09
N THR A 50 -51.74 13.13 -82.10
CA THR A 50 -51.84 12.32 -83.31
C THR A 50 -51.36 10.89 -83.04
N VAL A 51 -51.88 9.91 -83.77
CA VAL A 51 -51.49 8.49 -83.67
C VAL A 51 -49.97 8.31 -83.85
N GLU A 52 -49.36 9.14 -84.69
CA GLU A 52 -47.91 9.15 -84.92
C GLU A 52 -47.12 9.56 -83.66
N TYR A 53 -47.59 10.58 -82.93
CA TYR A 53 -46.95 11.02 -81.68
C TYR A 53 -47.09 9.97 -80.57
N ALA A 54 -48.26 9.32 -80.46
CA ALA A 54 -48.47 8.23 -79.50
C ALA A 54 -47.54 7.03 -79.78
N ASN A 55 -47.31 6.68 -81.05
CA ASN A 55 -46.39 5.61 -81.44
C ASN A 55 -44.92 5.97 -81.17
N LYS A 56 -44.53 7.24 -81.38
CA LYS A 56 -43.20 7.73 -81.01
C LYS A 56 -42.97 7.65 -79.51
N LEU A 57 -43.93 8.10 -78.71
CA LEU A 57 -43.88 8.05 -77.25
C LEU A 57 -43.81 6.60 -76.73
N ALA A 58 -44.55 5.67 -77.33
CA ALA A 58 -44.49 4.24 -76.98
C ALA A 58 -43.09 3.64 -77.26
N LYS A 59 -42.47 3.97 -78.39
CA LYS A 59 -41.09 3.53 -78.70
C LYS A 59 -40.05 4.14 -77.77
N ASP A 60 -40.21 5.41 -77.40
CA ASP A 60 -39.33 6.07 -76.42
C ASP A 60 -39.48 5.44 -75.02
N LEU A 61 -40.70 5.03 -74.64
CA LEU A 61 -40.99 4.26 -73.42
C LEU A 61 -40.35 2.86 -73.45
N GLU A 62 -40.44 2.12 -74.56
CA GLU A 62 -39.78 0.81 -74.71
C GLU A 62 -38.25 0.92 -74.61
N LYS A 63 -37.66 1.93 -75.25
CA LYS A 63 -36.21 2.19 -75.16
C LYS A 63 -35.78 2.53 -73.73
N ASN A 64 -36.61 3.28 -73.01
CA ASN A 64 -36.38 3.57 -71.60
C ASN A 64 -36.55 2.32 -70.72
N GLN A 65 -37.45 1.39 -71.05
CA GLN A 65 -37.61 0.13 -70.31
C GLN A 65 -36.33 -0.72 -70.33
N SER A 66 -35.69 -0.89 -71.50
CA SER A 66 -34.40 -1.61 -71.58
C SER A 66 -33.29 -0.92 -70.78
N PHE A 67 -33.28 0.41 -70.76
CA PHE A 67 -32.35 1.17 -69.91
C PHE A 67 -32.62 0.93 -68.41
N PHE A 68 -33.88 0.93 -67.98
CA PHE A 68 -34.25 0.68 -66.60
C PHE A 68 -33.89 -0.75 -66.15
N GLU A 69 -34.04 -1.76 -67.01
CA GLU A 69 -33.60 -3.13 -66.68
C GLU A 69 -32.07 -3.22 -66.53
N LEU A 70 -31.31 -2.65 -67.45
CA LEU A 70 -29.85 -2.57 -67.33
C LEU A 70 -29.40 -1.78 -66.09
N PHE A 71 -30.13 -0.72 -65.76
CA PHE A 71 -29.86 0.09 -64.57
C PHE A 71 -30.14 -0.70 -63.28
N LYS A 72 -31.24 -1.45 -63.21
CA LYS A 72 -31.53 -2.37 -62.10
C LYS A 72 -30.45 -3.43 -61.94
N GLU A 73 -30.03 -4.07 -63.03
CA GLU A 73 -28.94 -5.07 -62.98
C GLU A 73 -27.67 -4.47 -62.40
N ARG A 74 -27.27 -3.27 -62.86
CA ARG A 74 -26.08 -2.58 -62.34
C ARG A 74 -26.21 -2.20 -60.86
N ILE A 75 -27.40 -1.77 -60.44
CA ILE A 75 -27.71 -1.51 -59.03
C ILE A 75 -27.54 -2.79 -58.21
N VAL A 76 -28.16 -3.89 -58.62
CA VAL A 76 -28.10 -5.19 -57.91
C VAL A 76 -26.65 -5.65 -57.79
N ILE A 77 -25.87 -5.57 -58.87
CA ILE A 77 -24.44 -5.92 -58.87
C ILE A 77 -23.65 -5.02 -57.90
N SER A 78 -23.88 -3.70 -57.93
CA SER A 78 -23.20 -2.75 -57.04
C SER A 78 -23.51 -3.01 -55.56
N TYR A 79 -24.79 -3.23 -55.21
CA TYR A 79 -25.18 -3.63 -53.86
C TYR A 79 -24.59 -4.99 -53.47
N GLY A 80 -24.51 -5.94 -54.39
CA GLY A 80 -23.82 -7.23 -54.18
C GLY A 80 -22.35 -7.05 -53.80
N PHE A 81 -21.61 -6.21 -54.52
CA PHE A 81 -20.22 -5.91 -54.17
C PHE A 81 -20.08 -5.21 -52.82
N MET A 82 -20.98 -4.27 -52.52
CA MET A 82 -20.97 -3.54 -51.25
C MET A 82 -21.23 -4.48 -50.06
N THR A 83 -22.19 -5.40 -50.20
CA THR A 83 -22.51 -6.39 -49.15
C THR A 83 -21.36 -7.37 -48.91
N ILE A 84 -20.70 -7.87 -49.97
CA ILE A 84 -19.50 -8.72 -49.86
C ILE A 84 -18.36 -7.98 -49.14
N ASN A 85 -18.11 -6.71 -49.49
CA ASN A 85 -17.08 -5.90 -48.84
C ASN A 85 -17.39 -5.66 -47.35
N LEU A 86 -18.65 -5.38 -47.02
CA LEU A 86 -19.08 -5.20 -45.64
C LEU A 86 -18.92 -6.49 -44.82
N GLN A 87 -19.32 -7.65 -45.37
CA GLN A 87 -19.12 -8.95 -44.74
C GLN A 87 -17.64 -9.26 -44.49
N LYS A 88 -16.76 -8.91 -45.45
CA LYS A 88 -15.31 -9.08 -45.30
C LYS A 88 -14.76 -8.23 -44.16
N GLN A 89 -15.18 -6.97 -44.05
CA GLN A 89 -14.78 -6.08 -42.95
C GLN A 89 -15.30 -6.59 -41.60
N GLN A 90 -16.56 -7.03 -41.53
CA GLN A 90 -17.14 -7.60 -40.32
C GLN A 90 -16.37 -8.85 -39.86
N LYS A 91 -16.03 -9.75 -40.78
CA LYS A 91 -15.21 -10.94 -40.47
C LYS A 91 -13.84 -10.55 -39.91
N GLN A 92 -13.17 -9.57 -40.51
CA GLN A 92 -11.88 -9.07 -40.02
C GLN A 92 -11.97 -8.47 -38.62
N LEU A 93 -13.03 -7.70 -38.33
CA LEU A 93 -13.26 -7.14 -37.01
C LEU A 93 -13.49 -8.22 -35.96
N VAL A 94 -14.33 -9.20 -36.25
CA VAL A 94 -14.58 -10.35 -35.34
C VAL A 94 -13.29 -11.13 -35.08
N THR A 95 -12.48 -11.40 -36.11
CA THR A 95 -11.20 -12.07 -35.94
C THR A 95 -10.25 -11.26 -35.05
N LYS A 96 -10.11 -9.95 -35.29
CA LYS A 96 -9.27 -9.07 -34.45
C LYS A 96 -9.73 -9.06 -33.00
N GLN A 97 -11.04 -8.97 -32.77
CA GLN A 97 -11.61 -9.00 -31.42
C GLN A 97 -11.31 -10.32 -30.71
N ASN A 98 -11.51 -11.46 -31.39
CA ASN A 98 -11.22 -12.77 -30.83
C ASN A 98 -9.73 -12.95 -30.53
N THR A 99 -8.83 -12.53 -31.42
CA THR A 99 -7.38 -12.58 -31.16
C THR A 99 -6.98 -11.73 -29.96
N ASN A 100 -7.51 -10.52 -29.85
CA ASN A 100 -7.24 -9.66 -28.70
C ASN A 100 -7.77 -10.29 -27.39
N GLN A 101 -8.96 -10.90 -27.43
CA GLN A 101 -9.52 -11.59 -26.28
C GLN A 101 -8.63 -12.76 -25.85
N THR A 102 -8.20 -13.62 -26.77
CA THR A 102 -7.29 -14.74 -26.46
C THR A 102 -5.96 -14.26 -25.88
N GLN A 103 -5.40 -13.15 -26.37
CA GLN A 103 -4.18 -12.57 -25.81
C GLN A 103 -4.39 -12.08 -24.37
N ILE A 104 -5.52 -11.41 -24.09
CA ILE A 104 -5.89 -10.97 -22.74
C ILE A 104 -6.05 -12.17 -21.82
N ASP A 105 -6.80 -13.20 -22.24
CA ASP A 105 -7.06 -14.40 -21.44
C ASP A 105 -5.76 -15.14 -21.10
N SER A 106 -4.85 -15.28 -22.08
CA SER A 106 -3.54 -15.91 -21.86
C SER A 106 -2.66 -15.13 -20.86
N LYS A 107 -2.75 -13.80 -20.86
CA LYS A 107 -2.02 -12.93 -19.94
C LYS A 107 -2.62 -12.99 -18.53
N LEU A 108 -3.95 -13.09 -18.43
CA LEU A 108 -4.64 -13.27 -17.16
C LEU A 108 -4.32 -14.64 -16.55
N LEU A 109 -4.33 -15.71 -17.35
CA LEU A 109 -3.99 -17.05 -16.87
C LEU A 109 -2.58 -17.12 -16.28
N LYS A 110 -1.56 -16.60 -16.98
CA LYS A 110 -0.19 -16.53 -16.46
C LYS A 110 -0.07 -15.73 -15.17
N ARG A 111 -0.88 -14.68 -15.01
CA ARG A 111 -0.93 -13.90 -13.76
C ARG A 111 -1.60 -14.68 -12.64
N LEU A 112 -2.65 -15.45 -12.92
CA LEU A 112 -3.32 -16.32 -11.95
C LEU A 112 -2.37 -17.40 -11.45
N GLU A 113 -1.69 -18.13 -12.33
CA GLU A 113 -0.69 -19.14 -11.97
C GLU A 113 0.43 -18.56 -11.08
N SER A 114 0.92 -17.35 -11.43
CA SER A 114 1.91 -16.66 -10.62
C SER A 114 1.38 -16.23 -9.24
N LEU A 115 0.10 -15.85 -9.14
CA LEU A 115 -0.53 -15.50 -7.86
C LEU A 115 -0.73 -16.75 -6.99
N GLU A 116 -1.19 -17.86 -7.57
CA GLU A 116 -1.33 -19.14 -6.86
C GLU A 116 0.00 -19.60 -6.26
N GLN A 117 1.10 -19.52 -7.03
CA GLN A 117 2.43 -19.83 -6.50
C GLN A 117 2.82 -18.92 -5.32
N ARG A 118 2.49 -17.62 -5.40
CA ARG A 118 2.77 -16.67 -4.31
C ARG A 118 1.94 -16.97 -3.06
N VAL A 119 0.69 -17.40 -3.20
CA VAL A 119 -0.15 -17.82 -2.07
C VAL A 119 0.47 -19.03 -1.38
N ASN A 120 0.88 -20.06 -2.14
CA ASN A 120 1.53 -21.24 -1.56
C ASN A 120 2.82 -20.88 -0.80
N ASN A 121 3.62 -19.94 -1.33
CA ASN A 121 4.82 -19.47 -0.64
C ASN A 121 4.49 -18.72 0.66
N ILE A 122 3.37 -17.99 0.72
CA ILE A 122 2.91 -17.31 1.94
C ILE A 122 2.52 -18.34 3.01
N GLU A 123 1.78 -19.40 2.63
CA GLU A 123 1.41 -20.47 3.54
C GLU A 123 2.64 -21.16 4.15
N GLU A 124 3.69 -21.42 3.36
CA GLU A 124 4.96 -21.98 3.88
C GLU A 124 5.64 -21.02 4.87
N LEU A 125 5.63 -19.72 4.58
CA LEU A 125 6.19 -18.71 5.48
C LEU A 125 5.41 -18.60 6.79
N GLU A 126 4.08 -18.70 6.76
CA GLU A 126 3.23 -18.70 7.96
C GLU A 126 3.58 -19.87 8.88
N LEU A 127 3.79 -21.07 8.32
CA LEU A 127 4.23 -22.24 9.09
C LEU A 127 5.61 -22.02 9.74
N LYS A 128 6.56 -21.41 9.03
CA LYS A 128 7.87 -21.09 9.60
C LYS A 128 7.78 -20.06 10.72
N VAL A 129 6.92 -19.05 10.59
CA VAL A 129 6.69 -18.06 11.65
C VAL A 129 6.09 -18.72 12.90
N GLN A 130 5.13 -19.63 12.73
CA GLN A 130 4.57 -20.38 13.86
C GLN A 130 5.63 -21.22 14.59
N GLN A 131 6.49 -21.92 13.84
CA GLN A 131 7.59 -22.70 14.41
C GLN A 131 8.58 -21.82 15.20
N LEU A 132 8.92 -20.65 14.66
CA LEU A 132 9.80 -19.69 15.32
C LEU A 132 9.18 -19.17 16.63
N ASN A 133 7.89 -18.84 16.63
CA ASN A 133 7.19 -18.39 17.83
C ASN A 133 7.22 -19.45 18.94
N THR A 134 6.98 -20.71 18.60
CA THR A 134 7.11 -21.82 19.57
C THR A 134 8.53 -21.89 20.14
N ARG A 135 9.56 -21.80 19.29
CA ARG A 135 10.95 -21.85 19.74
C ARG A 135 11.32 -20.67 20.65
N VAL A 136 10.80 -19.48 20.37
CA VAL A 136 10.99 -18.31 21.24
C VAL A 136 10.38 -18.55 22.62
N ASN A 137 9.15 -19.04 22.68
CA ASN A 137 8.48 -19.34 23.95
C ASN A 137 9.25 -20.40 24.77
N ASP A 138 9.77 -21.44 24.10
CA ASP A 138 10.59 -22.46 24.75
C ASP A 138 11.86 -21.85 25.37
N LEU A 139 12.55 -20.98 24.61
CA LEU A 139 13.76 -20.30 25.07
C LEU A 139 13.49 -19.34 26.23
N GLU A 140 12.36 -18.63 26.22
CA GLU A 140 11.94 -17.79 27.35
C GLU A 140 11.76 -18.62 28.63
N GLY A 141 11.15 -19.81 28.51
CA GLY A 141 11.02 -20.75 29.63
C GLY A 141 12.37 -21.27 30.14
N GLU A 142 13.30 -21.61 29.24
CA GLU A 142 14.66 -22.03 29.60
C GLU A 142 15.42 -20.90 30.32
N ILE A 143 15.35 -19.66 29.83
CA ILE A 143 15.99 -18.50 30.45
C ILE A 143 15.44 -18.26 31.86
N GLN A 144 14.12 -18.29 32.03
CA GLN A 144 13.48 -18.12 33.33
C GLN A 144 14.00 -19.18 34.32
N THR A 145 13.97 -20.45 33.93
CA THR A 145 14.43 -21.57 34.77
C THR A 145 15.91 -21.44 35.15
N ASN A 146 16.76 -21.08 34.18
CA ASN A 146 18.19 -20.88 34.41
C ASN A 146 18.46 -19.71 35.35
N SER A 147 17.70 -18.61 35.23
CA SER A 147 17.82 -17.45 36.10
C SER A 147 17.46 -17.80 37.55
N GLU A 148 16.36 -18.50 37.76
CA GLU A 148 15.93 -18.96 39.08
C GLU A 148 16.99 -19.89 39.70
N THR A 149 17.50 -20.84 38.92
CA THR A 149 18.56 -21.75 39.35
C THR A 149 19.84 -21.01 39.73
N PHE A 150 20.25 -20.01 38.94
CA PHE A 150 21.41 -19.18 39.24
C PHE A 150 21.25 -18.44 40.58
N PHE A 151 20.10 -17.81 40.80
CA PHE A 151 19.83 -17.12 42.07
C PHE A 151 19.82 -18.09 43.24
N GLN A 152 19.17 -19.26 43.11
CA GLN A 152 19.19 -20.28 44.17
C GLN A 152 20.60 -20.77 44.51
N ASN A 153 21.45 -20.97 43.50
CA ASN A 153 22.85 -21.35 43.69
C ASN A 153 23.69 -20.22 44.31
N MET A 154 23.38 -18.97 43.96
CA MET A 154 24.01 -17.78 44.56
C MET A 154 23.63 -17.63 46.04
N TYR A 155 22.38 -17.94 46.42
CA TYR A 155 21.95 -17.91 47.82
C TYR A 155 22.45 -19.10 48.65
N SER A 156 22.75 -20.23 48.01
CA SER A 156 23.23 -21.44 48.71
C SER A 156 24.75 -21.54 48.82
N SER A 157 25.51 -20.77 48.03
CA SER A 157 26.96 -20.64 48.18
C SER A 157 27.30 -19.67 49.31
N GLU A 158 27.67 -20.24 50.46
CA GLU A 158 28.26 -19.56 51.64
C GLU A 158 27.48 -18.34 52.15
N LYS A 159 26.23 -18.56 52.53
CA LYS A 159 25.58 -17.72 53.53
C LYS A 159 26.30 -17.93 54.87
N SER A 160 27.43 -17.26 55.09
CA SER A 160 27.81 -16.90 56.46
C SER A 160 26.67 -16.00 56.93
N GLU A 161 25.75 -16.54 57.74
CA GLU A 161 24.54 -15.85 58.25
C GLU A 161 24.85 -14.53 58.97
N ASN A 162 26.15 -14.26 59.16
CA ASN A 162 26.70 -13.12 59.86
C ASN A 162 27.24 -12.04 58.93
N VAL A 163 27.30 -12.22 57.60
CA VAL A 163 27.76 -11.15 56.70
C VAL A 163 26.62 -10.16 56.44
N LYS A 164 26.82 -8.89 56.82
CA LYS A 164 25.88 -7.80 56.55
C LYS A 164 26.52 -6.72 55.68
N VAL A 165 25.67 -6.02 54.94
CA VAL A 165 26.03 -4.84 54.15
C VAL A 165 25.50 -3.60 54.85
N PHE A 166 26.39 -2.68 55.17
CA PHE A 166 26.06 -1.33 55.64
C PHE A 166 26.48 -0.32 54.60
N TYR A 167 25.75 0.78 54.49
CA TYR A 167 26.07 1.84 53.57
C TYR A 167 25.69 3.19 54.16
N GLY A 168 26.33 4.25 53.69
CA GLY A 168 26.06 5.59 54.19
C GLY A 168 26.72 6.68 53.36
N SER A 169 26.45 7.92 53.76
CA SER A 169 27.01 9.12 53.15
C SER A 169 27.26 10.17 54.21
N THR A 170 28.36 10.91 54.11
CA THR A 170 28.61 12.06 55.00
C THR A 170 27.77 13.27 54.61
N SER A 171 27.45 14.15 55.58
CA SER A 171 26.56 15.30 55.34
C SER A 171 27.14 16.28 54.33
N LYS A 172 26.39 16.59 53.26
CA LYS A 172 26.80 17.55 52.23
C LYS A 172 27.07 18.95 52.76
N ASP A 173 26.35 19.37 53.79
CA ASP A 173 26.43 20.72 54.35
C ASP A 173 27.25 20.80 55.65
N ASN A 174 27.59 19.65 56.25
CA ASN A 174 28.36 19.57 57.49
C ASN A 174 29.35 18.40 57.51
N THR A 175 30.21 18.31 56.49
CA THR A 175 31.28 17.31 56.43
C THR A 175 32.46 17.69 57.33
N ASN A 176 32.91 16.75 58.17
CA ASN A 176 34.08 16.89 59.03
C ASN A 176 35.40 16.59 58.28
N TRP A 177 35.66 17.29 57.17
CA TRP A 177 36.95 17.23 56.50
C TRP A 177 38.03 17.90 57.36
N THR A 178 39.12 17.17 57.62
CA THR A 178 40.25 17.65 58.42
C THR A 178 41.52 17.68 57.58
N VAL A 179 42.43 18.60 57.87
CA VAL A 179 43.73 18.67 57.16
C VAL A 179 44.61 17.51 57.62
N TYR A 180 45.12 16.72 56.67
CA TYR A 180 46.05 15.63 56.96
C TYR A 180 47.51 16.08 56.84
N SER A 181 47.84 16.79 55.76
CA SER A 181 49.14 17.42 55.56
C SER A 181 48.97 18.77 54.86
N GLN A 182 49.94 19.69 55.05
CA GLN A 182 49.81 21.07 54.59
C GLN A 182 49.56 21.15 53.07
N ASN A 183 48.57 21.97 52.70
CA ASN A 183 48.25 22.45 51.34
C ASN A 183 47.79 21.43 50.28
N SER A 184 47.63 20.15 50.59
CA SER A 184 47.30 19.16 49.55
C SER A 184 46.43 17.97 49.96
N HIS A 185 46.38 17.58 51.24
CA HIS A 185 45.67 16.37 51.66
C HIS A 185 44.61 16.65 52.72
N LEU A 186 43.38 16.19 52.47
CA LEU A 186 42.31 16.18 53.45
C LEU A 186 41.94 14.74 53.84
N LYS A 187 41.52 14.58 55.09
CA LYS A 187 41.03 13.33 55.67
C LYS A 187 39.57 13.48 56.07
N ILE A 188 38.78 12.43 55.83
CA ILE A 188 37.46 12.25 56.46
C ILE A 188 37.39 10.89 57.12
N ALA A 189 36.95 10.84 58.37
CA ALA A 189 36.76 9.61 59.13
C ALA A 189 35.30 9.15 59.06
N ILE A 190 35.10 7.83 58.94
CA ILE A 190 33.80 7.17 58.94
C ILE A 190 33.76 6.24 60.16
N ASP A 191 32.73 6.41 60.97
CA ASP A 191 32.43 5.56 62.12
C ASP A 191 31.53 4.40 61.69
N LEU A 192 31.99 3.18 61.97
CA LEU A 192 31.27 1.93 61.72
C LEU A 192 30.91 1.21 63.03
N SER A 193 31.13 1.83 64.20
CA SER A 193 30.88 1.20 65.51
C SER A 193 29.45 0.67 65.67
N SER A 194 28.45 1.37 65.10
CA SER A 194 27.05 0.93 65.10
C SER A 194 26.76 -0.28 64.19
N CYS A 195 27.69 -0.64 63.31
CA CYS A 195 27.53 -1.76 62.37
C CYS A 195 27.88 -3.12 63.01
N ASN A 196 28.48 -3.13 64.22
CA ASN A 196 28.80 -4.35 64.98
C ASN A 196 29.64 -5.38 64.20
N PHE A 197 30.51 -4.94 63.29
CA PHE A 197 31.43 -5.84 62.59
C PHE A 197 32.34 -6.58 63.59
N VAL A 198 32.58 -7.87 63.38
CA VAL A 198 33.53 -8.67 64.18
C VAL A 198 34.94 -8.63 63.61
N THR A 199 35.05 -8.48 62.29
CA THR A 199 36.31 -8.38 61.55
C THR A 199 36.34 -7.09 60.72
N LYS A 200 37.51 -6.77 60.14
CA LYS A 200 37.64 -5.62 59.25
C LYS A 200 36.75 -5.84 58.00
N PRO A 201 35.74 -4.99 57.73
CA PRO A 201 34.89 -5.15 56.55
C PRO A 201 35.63 -4.79 55.26
N THR A 202 35.14 -5.33 54.14
CA THR A 202 35.47 -4.85 52.80
C THR A 202 34.75 -3.52 52.57
N ILE A 203 35.50 -2.48 52.21
CA ILE A 203 34.98 -1.11 52.09
C ILE A 203 35.11 -0.62 50.66
N LEU A 204 34.01 -0.14 50.10
CA LEU A 204 33.95 0.61 48.85
C LEU A 204 33.61 2.06 49.16
N THR A 205 34.26 3.01 48.50
CA THR A 205 34.02 4.46 48.70
C THR A 205 33.88 5.19 47.38
N SER A 206 33.09 6.27 47.38
CA SER A 206 33.01 7.21 46.27
C SER A 206 32.88 8.64 46.79
N LEU A 207 33.49 9.60 46.09
CA LEU A 207 33.44 11.02 46.42
C LEU A 207 32.41 11.71 45.53
N GLY A 208 31.42 12.36 46.13
CA GLY A 208 30.47 13.22 45.45
C GLY A 208 30.65 14.68 45.82
N GLY A 209 30.20 15.60 44.98
CA GLY A 209 30.19 17.04 45.25
C GLY A 209 29.61 17.84 44.07
N ILE A 210 29.46 19.15 44.24
CA ILE A 210 28.98 20.05 43.18
C ILE A 210 30.13 20.41 42.21
N ASN A 211 31.35 20.64 42.73
CA ASN A 211 32.49 21.08 41.92
C ASN A 211 33.78 20.33 42.29
N TYR A 212 34.69 20.18 41.32
CA TYR A 212 36.08 19.72 41.47
C TYR A 212 36.35 18.32 42.06
N HIS A 213 35.35 17.55 42.47
CA HIS A 213 35.52 16.21 43.03
C HIS A 213 36.11 15.21 42.02
N CYS A 214 35.80 15.35 40.73
CA CYS A 214 36.38 14.53 39.65
C CYS A 214 37.89 14.73 39.45
N SER A 215 38.45 15.85 39.90
CA SER A 215 39.88 16.18 39.77
C SER A 215 40.72 15.73 40.98
N THR A 216 40.13 14.94 41.87
CA THR A 216 40.80 14.45 43.09
C THR A 216 41.51 13.13 42.82
N MET A 217 42.52 12.85 43.63
CA MET A 217 43.06 11.50 43.77
C MET A 217 42.76 10.99 45.19
N GLY A 218 42.65 9.67 45.34
CA GLY A 218 42.50 9.02 46.64
C GLY A 218 41.07 8.86 47.15
N SER A 219 40.04 9.20 46.37
CA SER A 219 38.64 8.99 46.76
C SER A 219 38.28 7.53 47.08
N SER A 220 39.09 6.57 46.62
CA SER A 220 39.00 5.13 46.92
C SER A 220 40.11 4.63 47.86
N SER A 221 40.97 5.51 48.36
CA SER A 221 42.09 5.16 49.24
C SER A 221 41.62 5.08 50.68
N VAL A 222 41.13 3.90 51.05
CA VAL A 222 40.72 3.57 52.43
C VAL A 222 41.95 3.28 53.28
N TYR A 223 42.08 4.02 54.38
CA TYR A 223 43.20 3.94 55.31
C TYR A 223 42.74 3.55 56.71
N TYR A 224 43.57 2.76 57.40
CA TYR A 224 43.36 2.28 58.78
C TYR A 224 41.95 1.73 59.01
N ALA A 225 41.45 0.95 58.06
CA ALA A 225 40.18 0.26 58.23
C ALA A 225 40.26 -0.75 59.38
N THR A 226 39.37 -0.60 60.35
CA THR A 226 39.09 -1.53 61.43
C THR A 226 37.62 -1.94 61.38
N LYS A 227 37.20 -2.80 62.30
CA LYS A 227 35.78 -3.15 62.47
C LYS A 227 34.90 -1.95 62.89
N ASP A 228 35.51 -0.92 63.49
CA ASP A 228 34.80 0.23 64.08
C ASP A 228 34.88 1.48 63.22
N GLY A 229 35.68 1.50 62.15
CA GLY A 229 35.78 2.67 61.31
C GLY A 229 36.98 2.65 60.36
N PHE A 230 37.06 3.70 59.54
CA PHE A 230 38.17 3.93 58.63
C PHE A 230 38.27 5.42 58.33
N TYR A 231 39.28 5.82 57.57
CA TYR A 231 39.28 7.14 56.95
C TYR A 231 39.71 7.08 55.50
N VAL A 232 39.30 8.09 54.73
CA VAL A 232 39.71 8.28 53.34
C VAL A 232 40.57 9.53 53.25
N LEU A 233 41.65 9.44 52.47
CA LEU A 233 42.50 10.57 52.13
C LEU A 233 42.21 11.00 50.71
N VAL A 234 41.86 12.27 50.53
CA VAL A 234 41.73 12.88 49.21
C VAL A 234 42.81 13.93 49.03
N THR A 235 43.37 14.00 47.84
CA THR A 235 44.40 14.98 47.49
C THR A 235 44.02 15.76 46.25
N ARG A 236 44.31 17.06 46.30
CA ARG A 236 44.14 18.02 45.21
C ARG A 236 44.94 19.29 45.53
N SER A 237 45.47 19.95 44.51
CA SER A 237 46.09 21.26 44.67
C SER A 237 45.10 22.30 45.24
N ASN A 238 45.58 23.15 46.16
CA ASN A 238 44.86 24.26 46.76
C ASN A 238 43.52 23.86 47.44
N ILE A 239 43.46 22.67 48.04
CA ILE A 239 42.29 22.16 48.77
C ILE A 239 42.32 22.60 50.25
N SER A 240 41.15 22.86 50.83
CA SER A 240 40.98 23.15 52.27
C SER A 240 39.58 22.73 52.75
N PRO A 241 39.37 22.53 54.07
CA PRO A 241 38.05 22.22 54.63
C PRO A 241 36.95 23.21 54.21
N THR A 242 37.27 24.50 54.16
CA THR A 242 36.33 25.55 53.75
C THR A 242 35.87 25.36 52.31
N LYS A 243 36.80 25.06 51.39
CA LYS A 243 36.49 24.85 49.97
C LYS A 243 35.65 23.60 49.74
N VAL A 244 35.99 22.49 50.40
CA VAL A 244 35.23 21.24 50.23
C VAL A 244 33.82 21.34 50.79
N LYS A 245 33.60 22.17 51.82
CA LYS A 245 32.27 22.50 52.32
C LYS A 245 31.46 23.31 51.30
N GLU A 246 32.07 24.33 50.70
CA GLU A 246 31.46 25.12 49.61
C GLU A 246 31.10 24.24 48.40
N TRP A 247 31.98 23.32 48.05
CA TRP A 247 31.76 22.37 46.94
C TRP A 247 30.87 21.18 47.32
N LYS A 248 30.35 21.14 48.56
CA LYS A 248 29.51 20.08 49.10
C LYS A 248 30.09 18.67 48.94
N TRP A 249 31.39 18.54 49.14
CA TRP A 249 32.04 17.24 49.06
C TRP A 249 31.57 16.34 50.19
N HIS A 250 31.09 15.16 49.80
CA HIS A 250 30.60 14.11 50.69
C HIS A 250 31.15 12.77 50.22
N LEU A 251 31.38 11.87 51.18
CA LEU A 251 31.88 10.53 50.91
C LEU A 251 30.71 9.56 51.04
N ASN A 252 30.42 8.82 49.97
CA ASN A 252 29.55 7.65 50.04
C ASN A 252 30.39 6.42 50.32
N TRP A 253 29.84 5.48 51.07
CA TRP A 253 30.55 4.26 51.43
C TRP A 253 29.61 3.06 51.51
N VAL A 254 30.16 1.88 51.23
CA VAL A 254 29.56 0.57 51.48
C VAL A 254 30.58 -0.25 52.24
N ALA A 255 30.17 -0.90 53.33
CA ALA A 255 30.97 -1.80 54.14
C ALA A 255 30.28 -3.17 54.18
N ILE A 256 31.02 -4.22 53.81
CA ILE A 256 30.54 -5.60 53.75
C ILE A 256 31.43 -6.44 54.66
N GLY A 257 30.84 -7.12 55.64
CA GLY A 257 31.62 -7.93 56.56
C GLY A 257 30.76 -8.68 57.57
N GLU A 258 31.41 -9.57 58.30
CA GLU A 258 30.78 -10.34 59.37
C GLU A 258 30.43 -9.45 60.57
N VAL A 259 29.25 -9.65 61.14
CA VAL A 259 28.75 -8.96 62.33
C VAL A 259 28.46 -9.95 63.45
N LYS A 260 28.40 -9.45 64.69
CA LYS A 260 27.88 -10.25 65.80
C LYS A 260 26.41 -10.59 65.57
N GLN A 261 26.04 -11.84 65.83
CA GLN A 261 24.63 -12.21 66.01
C GLN A 261 24.12 -11.51 67.27
N ASN A 262 22.96 -10.85 67.16
CA ASN A 262 22.23 -10.31 68.32
C ASN A 262 21.47 -11.42 69.02
#